data_AF-A0A7C7CJT7-F1
#
_entry.id   AF-A0A7C7CJT7-F1
#
_cell.length_a   1.000
_cell.length_b   1.000
_cell.length_c   1.000
_cell.angle_alpha   90.00
_cell.angle_beta   90.00
_cell.angle_gamma   90.00
#
_symmetry.space_group_name_H-M   'P 1'
#
loop_
_entity.id
_entity.type
_entity.pdbx_description
1 polymer ?
#
loop_
_entity_poly.entity_id
_entity_poly.type
_entity_poly.pdbx_seq_one_letter_code
_entity_poly.pdbx_strand_id
1 'polypeptide(L)' 'MQEIEPLKDFQVLDYTVKAVPVPHAMPAVGFMISSDDVSVFYTGDAGGESQMPGSMQPPMLC' A
#
# COMPACT_ATOMS: atom_id res chain seq x y z
N MET A 1 -1.50 7.60 19.77
CA MET A 1 -0.88 7.23 18.48
C MET A 1 -1.10 5.74 18.34
N GLN A 2 -1.73 5.29 17.25
CA GLN A 2 -1.93 3.85 17.04
C GLN A 2 -0.69 3.31 16.33
N GLU A 3 -0.10 2.27 16.89
CA GLU A 3 1.03 1.58 16.28
C GLU A 3 0.52 0.66 15.17
N ILE A 4 1.15 0.74 14.00
CA ILE A 4 0.77 -0.01 12.80
C ILE A 4 1.92 -0.94 12.44
N GLU A 5 1.63 -2.24 12.38
CA GLU A 5 2.60 -3.25 11.96
C GLU A 5 2.59 -3.37 10.43
N PRO A 6 3.72 -3.18 9.73
CA PRO A 6 3.79 -3.37 8.28
C PRO A 6 3.35 -4.78 7.87
N LEU A 7 2.74 -4.87 6.68
CA LEU A 7 2.24 -6.10 6.05
C LEU A 7 1.10 -6.81 6.79
N LYS A 8 0.64 -6.28 7.92
CA LYS A 8 -0.52 -6.75 8.65
C LYS A 8 -1.74 -5.92 8.30
N ASP A 9 -2.85 -6.62 8.09
CA ASP A 9 -4.15 -6.00 7.85
C ASP A 9 -4.70 -5.38 9.14
N PHE A 10 -5.30 -4.20 9.02
CA PHE A 10 -6.05 -3.55 10.09
C PHE A 10 -7.29 -2.84 9.52
N GLN A 11 -8.31 -2.69 10.37
CA GLN A 11 -9.57 -2.06 9.96
C GLN A 11 -9.57 -0.57 10.32
N VAL A 12 -10.06 0.24 9.38
CA VAL A 12 -10.46 1.62 9.62
C VAL A 12 -11.88 1.77 9.08
N LEU A 13 -12.87 1.89 9.97
CA LEU A 13 -14.29 1.78 9.61
C LEU A 13 -14.53 0.46 8.84
N ASP A 14 -15.09 0.55 7.63
CA ASP A 14 -15.41 -0.58 6.77
C ASP A 14 -14.30 -0.90 5.75
N TYR A 15 -13.13 -0.25 5.86
CA TYR A 15 -11.99 -0.47 4.98
C TYR A 15 -10.95 -1.40 5.62
N THR A 16 -10.40 -2.30 4.80
CA THR A 16 -9.21 -3.06 5.14
C THR A 16 -7.98 -2.31 4.63
N VAL A 17 -7.06 -2.01 5.55
CA VAL A 17 -5.85 -1.26 5.25
C VAL A 17 -4.62 -2.11 5.54
N LYS A 18 -3.62 -2.03 4.67
CA LYS A 18 -2.29 -2.65 4.85
C LYS A 18 -1.21 -1.62 4.62
N ALA A 19 -0.33 -1.46 5.59
CA ALA A 19 0.89 -0.68 5.43
C ALA A 19 1.92 -1.53 4.67
N VAL A 20 2.41 -1.03 3.53
CA VAL A 20 3.37 -1.71 2.67
C VAL A 20 4.65 -0.88 2.61
N PRO A 21 5.83 -1.42 2.96
CA PRO A 21 7.09 -0.70 2.83
C PRO A 21 7.30 -0.22 1.39
N VAL A 22 7.75 1.03 1.24
CA VAL A 22 8.09 1.62 -0.06
C VAL A 22 9.55 2.07 -0.08
N PRO A 23 10.21 2.12 -1.25
CA PRO A 23 11.56 2.64 -1.33
C PRO A 23 11.56 4.13 -1.02
N HIS A 24 12.31 4.53 0.00
CA HIS A 24 12.41 5.92 0.43
C HIS A 24 13.71 6.11 1.24
N ALA A 25 14.20 7.35 1.37
CA ALA A 25 15.45 7.65 2.09
C ALA A 25 15.37 7.42 3.61
N MET A 26 14.15 7.33 4.14
CA MET A 26 13.83 6.98 5.53
C MET A 26 12.76 5.89 5.54
N PRO A 27 12.64 5.08 6.62
CA PRO A 27 11.56 4.10 6.75
C PRO A 27 10.19 4.74 6.49
N ALA A 28 9.53 4.27 5.44
CA ALA A 28 8.25 4.78 4.97
C ALA A 28 7.37 3.64 4.48
N VAL A 29 6.06 3.88 4.48
CA VAL A 29 5.06 2.94 4.00
C VAL A 29 4.07 3.65 3.09
N GLY A 30 3.66 2.95 2.03
CA GLY A 30 2.41 3.21 1.34
C GLY A 30 1.27 2.45 2.01
N PHE A 31 0.04 2.76 1.63
CA PHE A 31 -1.16 2.12 2.16
C PHE A 31 -1.96 1.50 1.03
N MET A 32 -2.19 0.19 1.12
CA MET A 32 -3.21 -0.48 0.33
C MET A 32 -4.51 -0.37 1.09
N ILE A 33 -5.52 0.24 0.46
CA ILE A 33 -6.84 0.47 1.03
C ILE A 33 -7.83 -0.30 0.18
N SER A 34 -8.55 -1.24 0.78
CA SER A 34 -9.47 -2.13 0.08
C SER A 34 -10.88 -2.02 0.66
N SER A 35 -11.87 -2.11 -0.22
CA SER A 35 -13.29 -2.25 0.09
C SER A 35 -13.92 -3.12 -0.99
N ASP A 36 -14.59 -4.20 -0.57
CA ASP A 36 -15.20 -5.19 -1.45
C ASP A 36 -14.24 -5.68 -2.56
N ASP A 37 -14.52 -5.35 -3.82
CA ASP A 37 -13.77 -5.71 -5.02
C ASP A 37 -12.81 -4.61 -5.50
N VAL A 38 -12.76 -3.48 -4.80
CA VAL A 38 -11.93 -2.32 -5.15
C VAL A 38 -10.76 -2.19 -4.19
N SER A 39 -9.60 -1.88 -4.74
CA SER A 39 -8.40 -1.56 -3.95
C SER A 39 -7.68 -0.37 -4.56
N VAL A 40 -7.12 0.48 -3.70
CA VAL A 40 -6.28 1.62 -4.06
C VAL A 40 -4.96 1.50 -3.32
N PHE A 41 -3.85 1.71 -4.02
CA PHE A 41 -2.54 1.82 -3.39
C PHE A 41 -2.09 3.29 -3.37
N TYR A 42 -2.06 3.88 -2.18
CA TYR A 42 -1.52 5.22 -1.95
C TYR A 42 -0.06 5.10 -1.53
N THR A 43 0.86 5.49 -2.41
CA THR A 43 2.31 5.28 -2.22
C THR A 43 2.94 6.18 -1.18
N GLY A 44 2.34 7.34 -0.89
CA GLY A 44 3.04 8.41 -0.17
C GLY A 44 4.27 8.91 -0.95
N ASP A 45 5.28 9.36 -0.22
CA ASP A 45 6.60 9.69 -0.80
C ASP A 45 7.40 8.41 -1.00
N ALA A 46 7.74 8.12 -2.25
CA ALA A 46 8.49 6.95 -2.65
C ALA A 46 9.42 7.31 -3.81
N GLY A 47 10.65 6.80 -3.75
CA GLY A 47 11.62 6.88 -4.83
C GLY A 47 11.62 5.62 -5.70
N GLY A 48 12.06 5.75 -6.95
CA GLY A 48 12.14 4.63 -7.90
C GLY A 48 10.78 4.09 -8.35
N GLU A 49 10.78 3.01 -9.12
CA GLU A 49 9.55 2.28 -9.40
C GLU A 49 9.08 1.65 -8.08
N SER A 50 8.06 2.24 -7.46
CA SER A 50 7.40 1.62 -6.31
C SER A 50 7.01 0.21 -6.73
N GLN A 51 7.53 -0.81 -6.04
CA GLN A 51 7.10 -2.19 -6.26
C GLN A 51 5.64 -2.28 -5.84
N MET A 52 4.76 -2.00 -6.79
CA MET A 52 3.34 -2.26 -6.65
C MET A 52 3.21 -3.73 -6.22
N PRO A 53 2.45 -4.05 -5.16
CA PRO A 53 2.20 -5.45 -4.82
C PRO A 53 1.69 -6.15 -6.08
N GLY A 54 2.21 -7.34 -6.39
CA GLY A 54 2.11 -7.97 -7.73
C GLY A 54 0.69 -8.15 -8.28
N SER A 55 -0.35 -7.96 -7.48
CA SER A 55 -1.76 -7.93 -7.90
C SER A 55 -2.23 -6.59 -8.49
N MET A 56 -1.44 -5.52 -8.41
CA MET A 56 -1.79 -4.17 -8.86
C MET A 56 -0.79 -3.60 -9.88
N GLN A 57 0.08 -4.45 -10.47
CA GLN A 57 0.78 -4.04 -11.67
C GLN A 57 -0.28 -3.72 -12.74
N PRO A 58 -0.31 -2.50 -13.31
CA PRO A 58 -1.14 -2.27 -14.49
C PRO A 58 -0.73 -3.31 -15.54
N PRO A 59 -1.67 -3.85 -16.34
CA PRO A 59 -1.29 -4.75 -17.41
C PRO A 59 -0.21 -4.05 -18.23
N MET A 60 0.91 -4.74 -18.48
CA MET A 60 1.94 -4.22 -19.36
C MET A 60 1.25 -3.84 -20.68
N LEU A 61 1.12 -2.54 -20.95
CA LEU A 61 0.74 -2.10 -22.28
C LEU A 61 1.91 -2.46 -23.19
N CYS A 62 1.55 -3.16 -24.27
CA CYS A 62 2.40 -3.72 -25.31
C CYS A 62 3.49 -2.76 -25.81
#